data_AF-A0A8J8GY86-F1
#
_entry.id   AF-A0A8J8GY86-F1
#
_cell.length_a   1.000
_cell.length_b   1.000
_cell.length_c   1.000
_cell.angle_alpha   90.00
_cell.angle_beta   90.00
_cell.angle_gamma   90.00
#
_symmetry.space_group_name_H-M   'P 1'
#
loop_
_entity.id
_entity.type
_entity.pdbx_description
1 polymer ?
#
loop_
_entity_poly.entity_id
_entity_poly.type
_entity_poly.pdbx_seq_one_letter_code
_entity_poly.pdbx_strand_id
1 'polypeptide(L)' 'MKAKVGDRLIMEGAHVGEARRVGVVLEVRHEDGTPPYLVRWADDHEGLVFPGPDSHIEEPRER' A
#
# COMPACT_ATOMS: atom_id res chain seq x y z
N MET A 1 5.80 -8.55 -5.41
CA MET A 1 5.35 -7.15 -5.42
C MET A 1 6.46 -6.28 -4.86
N LYS A 2 6.72 -5.11 -5.45
CA LYS A 2 7.71 -4.15 -4.96
C LYS A 2 7.11 -2.76 -4.93
N ALA A 3 7.41 -1.98 -3.89
CA ALA A 3 6.93 -0.61 -3.73
C ALA A 3 8.09 0.34 -3.44
N LYS A 4 7.87 1.64 -3.65
CA LYS A 4 8.75 2.74 -3.27
C LYS A 4 8.00 3.72 -2.37
N VAL A 5 8.75 4.52 -1.63
CA VAL A 5 8.19 5.64 -0.86
C VAL A 5 7.48 6.60 -1.81
N GLY A 6 6.25 6.97 -1.47
CA GLY A 6 5.37 7.82 -2.29
C GLY A 6 4.38 7.04 -3.16
N ASP A 7 4.58 5.74 -3.37
CA ASP A 7 3.62 4.91 -4.09
C ASP A 7 2.31 4.74 -3.32
N ARG A 8 1.22 4.45 -4.04
CA ARG A 8 -0.07 4.12 -3.43
C ARG A 8 -0.23 2.62 -3.37
N LEU A 9 -0.45 2.08 -2.17
CA LEU A 9 -0.85 0.70 -1.94
C LEU A 9 -2.38 0.63 -1.99
N ILE A 10 -2.89 -0.19 -2.91
CA ILE A 10 -4.30 -0.51 -3.03
C ILE A 10 -4.47 -1.94 -2.55
N MET A 11 -5.30 -2.14 -1.54
CA MET A 11 -5.76 -3.47 -1.13
C MET A 11 -7.21 -3.62 -1.56
N GLU A 12 -7.46 -4.55 -2.48
CA GLU A 12 -8.82 -4.93 -2.82
C GLU A 12 -9.43 -5.70 -1.64
N GLY A 13 -10.68 -5.39 -1.31
CA GLY A 13 -11.38 -6.10 -0.24
C GLY A 13 -11.58 -7.56 -0.65
N ALA A 14 -11.39 -8.50 0.29
CA ALA A 14 -11.41 -9.94 -0.04
C ALA A 14 -12.82 -10.44 -0.46
N HIS A 15 -13.87 -9.67 -0.14
CA HIS A 15 -15.26 -10.00 -0.43
C HIS A 15 -16.01 -8.86 -1.14
N VAL A 16 -17.01 -9.23 -1.95
CA VAL A 16 -17.92 -8.29 -2.60
C VAL A 16 -18.63 -7.43 -1.54
N GLY A 17 -18.40 -6.12 -1.58
CA GLY A 17 -18.97 -5.14 -0.63
C GLY A 17 -17.97 -4.61 0.40
N GLU A 18 -16.78 -5.20 0.51
CA GLU A 18 -15.70 -4.65 1.34
C GLU A 18 -15.04 -3.48 0.61
N ALA A 19 -14.94 -2.34 1.29
CA ALA A 19 -14.36 -1.14 0.71
C ALA A 19 -12.86 -1.35 0.46
N ARG A 20 -12.40 -1.14 -0.78
CA ARG A 20 -10.98 -1.09 -1.09
C ARG A 20 -10.27 -0.11 -0.16
N ARG A 21 -9.11 -0.50 0.37
CA ARG A 21 -8.29 0.38 1.20
C ARG A 21 -7.15 0.91 0.37
N VAL A 22 -7.05 2.23 0.29
CA VAL A 22 -5.97 2.93 -0.40
C VAL A 22 -5.14 3.65 0.64
N GLY A 23 -3.83 3.42 0.61
CA GLY A 23 -2.87 4.10 1.46
C GLY A 23 -1.63 4.51 0.68
N VAL A 24 -0.86 5.43 1.23
CA VAL A 24 0.41 5.90 0.66
C VAL A 24 1.56 5.24 1.41
N VAL A 25 2.50 4.66 0.68
CA VAL A 25 3.72 4.08 1.23
C VAL A 25 4.62 5.22 1.73
N LEU A 26 4.80 5.29 3.04
CA LEU A 26 5.67 6.25 3.71
C LEU A 26 7.11 5.73 3.82
N GLU A 27 7.27 4.43 4.03
CA GLU A 27 8.58 3.79 4.17
C GLU A 27 8.54 2.36 3.62
N VAL A 28 9.64 1.93 3.03
CA VAL A 28 9.86 0.53 2.64
C VAL A 28 11.03 0.00 3.48
N ARG A 29 10.78 -1.03 4.29
CA ARG A 29 11.78 -1.55 5.24
C ARG A 29 12.93 -2.30 4.56
N HIS A 30 12.66 -2.88 3.38
CA HIS A 30 13.65 -3.63 2.62
C HIS A 30 14.16 -2.83 1.42
N GLU A 31 15.47 -2.78 1.24
CA GLU A 31 16.11 -2.04 0.15
C GLU A 31 15.71 -2.56 -1.25
N ASP A 32 15.37 -3.84 -1.38
CA ASP A 32 14.97 -4.44 -2.65
C ASP A 32 13.50 -4.16 -3.01
N GLY A 33 12.77 -3.44 -2.15
CA GLY A 33 11.41 -3.00 -2.36
C GLY A 33 10.35 -3.97 -1.84
N THR A 34 10.71 -5.04 -1.13
CA THR A 34 9.76 -6.03 -0.60
C THR A 34 9.08 -5.59 0.69
N PRO A 35 7.90 -6.14 1.00
CA PRO A 35 7.22 -5.84 2.26
C PRO A 35 8.03 -6.33 3.48
N PRO A 36 7.80 -5.73 4.67
CA PRO A 36 6.69 -4.83 5.01
C PRO A 36 6.89 -3.38 4.57
N TYR A 37 5.75 -2.72 4.32
CA TYR A 37 5.66 -1.29 4.00
C TYR A 37 5.01 -0.54 5.15
N LEU A 38 5.54 0.62 5.52
CA LEU A 38 4.82 1.57 6.36
C LEU A 38 3.88 2.36 5.48
N VAL A 39 2.57 2.28 5.74
CA VAL A 39 1.54 2.88 4.90
C VAL A 39 0.69 3.81 5.75
N ARG A 40 0.43 5.01 5.23
CA ARG A 40 -0.58 5.92 5.77
C ARG A 40 -1.88 5.79 5.00
N TRP A 41 -2.92 5.43 5.70
CA TRP A 41 -4.27 5.26 5.18
C TRP A 41 -5.02 6.60 5.14
N ALA A 42 -6.15 6.63 4.43
CA ALA A 42 -6.96 7.85 4.26
C ALA A 42 -7.62 8.35 5.57
N ASP A 43 -7.72 7.48 6.59
CA ASP A 43 -8.16 7.79 7.95
C ASP A 43 -7.03 8.31 8.85
N ASP A 44 -5.91 8.74 8.25
CA ASP A 44 -4.68 9.22 8.92
C ASP A 44 -3.99 8.16 9.79
N HIS A 45 -4.44 6.91 9.72
CA HIS A 45 -3.81 5.81 10.43
C HIS A 45 -2.57 5.33 9.69
N GLU A 46 -1.46 5.20 10.42
CA GLU A 46 -0.23 4.61 9.93
C GLU A 46 -0.03 3.19 10.46
N GLY A 47 0.38 2.27 9.59
CA GLY A 47 0.62 0.89 10.00
C GLY A 47 1.61 0.16 9.09
N LEU A 48 2.28 -0.85 9.65
CA LEU A 48 3.06 -1.79 8.84
C LEU A 48 2.12 -2.77 8.15
N VAL A 49 2.29 -2.89 6.84
CA VAL A 49 1.42 -3.69 5.98
C VAL A 49 2.24 -4.75 5.28
N PHE A 50 1.71 -5.97 5.32
CA PHE A 50 2.13 -7.09 4.50
C PHE A 50 1.05 -7.30 3.42
N PRO A 51 1.26 -6.80 2.20
CA PRO A 51 0.26 -6.88 1.13
C PRO A 51 -0.03 -8.34 0.78
N GLY A 52 -1.32 -8.64 0.62
CA GLY A 52 -1.81 -9.94 0.18
C GLY A 52 -1.74 -10.10 -1.35
N PRO A 53 -2.20 -11.25 -1.88
CA PRO A 53 -2.24 -11.51 -3.33
C PRO A 53 -3.12 -10.52 -4.10
N ASP A 54 -4.18 -10.01 -3.48
CA ASP A 54 -5.13 -9.06 -4.09
C ASP A 54 -4.72 -7.58 -3.89
N SER A 55 -3.50 -7.34 -3.42
CA SER A 55 -2.96 -5.99 -3.31
C SER A 55 -2.23 -5.60 -4.60
N HIS A 56 -2.18 -4.31 -4.91
CA HIS A 56 -1.35 -3.78 -5.99
C HIS A 56 -0.82 -2.40 -5.64
N ILE A 57 0.28 -2.02 -6.29
CA ILE A 57 0.92 -0.72 -6.12
C ILE A 57 0.59 0.12 -7.35
N GLU A 58 0.13 1.34 -7.13
CA GLU A 58 0.05 2.36 -8.16
C GLU A 58 1.13 3.42 -7.93
N GLU A 59 1.88 3.75 -8.97
CA GLU A 59 2.80 4.88 -8.95
C GLU A 59 2.02 6.18 -8.63
N PRO A 60 2.65 7.13 -7.91
CA PRO A 60 2.06 8.44 -7.74
C PRO A 60 1.97 9.06 -9.13
N ARG A 61 0.75 9.37 -9.58
CA ARG A 61 0.59 10.12 -10.83
C ARG A 61 1.12 11.53 -10.59
N GLU A 62 2.36 11.79 -11.00
CA GLU A 62 2.85 13.14 -11.20
C GLU A 62 2.01 13.77 -12.33
N ARG A 63 1.31 14.87 -12.02
CA ARG A 63 0.52 15.63 -13.00
C ARG A 63 0.97 17.08 -12.98
#